data_AF-A0A4Y9R9G4-F1
#
_entry.id   AF-A0A4Y9R9G4-F1
#
_cell.length_a   1.000
_cell.length_b   1.000
_cell.length_c   1.000
_cell.angle_alpha   90.00
_cell.angle_beta   90.00
_cell.angle_gamma   90.00
#
_symmetry.space_group_name_H-M   'P 1'
#
loop_
_entity.id
_entity.type
_entity.pdbx_description
1 polymer ?
#
loop_
_entity_poly.entity_id
_entity_poly.type
_entity_poly.pdbx_seq_one_letter_code
_entity_poly.pdbx_strand_id
1 'polypeptide(L)'
;MRPDSATLCLTTALLQPCNEESRRLSPKRHTSYSGLFNKAFPMIHLAQLENAVLVSSQIRAEDLARLMKQGVALVISHRPDDEELGQPTAQDLDAAARDVGLTFIHAPVRGLPDEAAIAATAQALEGAGSEGTALLFCRSGMRSAAAWAMARARQGVDAASLRAAAAAAGYDLSRVPL
;
A
#
# COMPACT_ATOMS: atom_id res chain seq x y z
N MET A 1 -64.98 -2.78 50.31
CA MET A 1 -64.68 -1.73 51.32
C MET A 1 -63.79 -0.69 50.66
N ARG A 2 -64.03 0.60 50.95
CA ARG A 2 -63.13 1.76 50.74
C ARG A 2 -62.23 1.92 51.98
N PRO A 3 -61.29 2.89 52.09
CA PRO A 3 -60.94 4.01 51.19
C PRO A 3 -59.60 3.76 50.45
N ASP A 4 -58.70 4.68 50.06
CA ASP A 4 -58.44 6.15 50.17
C ASP A 4 -57.48 6.51 48.98
N SER A 5 -56.96 7.72 48.70
CA SER A 5 -57.37 9.14 48.71
C SER A 5 -56.22 9.95 48.08
N ALA A 6 -56.53 10.97 47.26
CA ALA A 6 -55.59 11.97 46.67
C ALA A 6 -54.45 11.41 45.77
N THR A 7 -53.94 12.09 44.73
CA THR A 7 -53.85 13.52 44.45
C THR A 7 -53.91 13.77 42.93
N LEU A 8 -54.62 14.82 42.48
CA LEU A 8 -54.50 15.32 41.11
C LEU A 8 -53.18 16.08 40.93
N CYS A 9 -52.44 15.77 39.87
CA CYS A 9 -51.57 16.73 39.20
C CYS A 9 -51.69 16.56 37.68
N LEU A 10 -52.65 17.27 37.07
CA LEU A 10 -52.66 17.48 35.62
C LEU A 10 -51.59 18.50 35.27
N THR A 11 -50.61 18.13 34.46
CA THR A 11 -49.84 19.06 33.62
C THR A 11 -49.60 18.43 32.24
N THR A 12 -50.32 18.93 31.24
CA THR A 12 -50.24 18.51 29.84
C THR A 12 -49.30 19.43 29.06
N ALA A 13 -48.31 18.87 28.35
CA ALA A 13 -47.58 19.50 27.24
C ALA A 13 -46.92 18.37 26.43
N LEU A 14 -47.52 17.82 25.36
CA LEU A 14 -47.69 18.41 24.01
C LEU A 14 -46.39 18.98 23.41
N LEU A 15 -45.72 18.10 22.67
CA LEU A 15 -45.23 18.26 21.29
C LEU A 15 -44.97 19.68 20.73
N GLN A 16 -43.74 19.79 20.20
CA GLN A 16 -43.17 20.64 19.13
C GLN A 16 -44.13 21.46 18.20
N PRO A 17 -43.66 22.53 17.52
CA PRO A 17 -42.26 22.89 17.25
C PRO A 17 -41.87 24.35 17.58
N CYS A 18 -40.58 24.68 17.45
CA CYS A 18 -40.10 26.06 17.39
C CYS A 18 -39.31 26.26 16.10
N ASN A 19 -39.62 27.34 15.38
CA ASN A 19 -39.17 27.54 14.00
C ASN A 19 -37.76 28.15 13.91
N GLU A 20 -37.16 27.91 12.75
CA GLU A 20 -36.02 28.60 12.14
C GLU A 20 -36.00 30.12 12.34
N GLU A 21 -34.92 30.70 12.88
CA GLU A 21 -34.05 31.63 12.11
C GLU A 21 -32.76 32.09 12.83
N SER A 22 -31.67 32.12 12.05
CA SER A 22 -30.52 33.03 12.12
C SER A 22 -29.83 33.38 13.47
N ARG A 23 -28.76 32.63 13.81
CA ARG A 23 -27.52 33.27 14.34
C ARG A 23 -26.26 32.63 13.77
N ARG A 24 -25.56 33.40 12.92
CA ARG A 24 -24.28 33.02 12.31
C ARG A 24 -23.22 32.81 13.40
N LEU A 25 -22.88 31.56 13.68
CA LEU A 25 -21.70 31.19 14.45
C LEU A 25 -20.70 30.52 13.51
N SER A 26 -19.54 31.17 13.39
CA SER A 26 -18.47 30.84 12.45
C SER A 26 -18.06 29.36 12.50
N PRO A 27 -17.74 28.70 11.36
CA PRO A 27 -17.24 27.33 11.39
C PRO A 27 -16.01 27.25 12.28
N LYS A 28 -16.05 26.34 13.27
CA LYS A 28 -14.89 26.05 14.12
C LYS A 28 -13.75 25.62 13.19
N ARG A 29 -12.71 26.45 13.15
CA ARG A 29 -11.56 26.27 12.25
C ARG A 29 -11.04 24.84 12.35
N HIS A 30 -10.98 24.15 11.21
CA HIS A 30 -10.16 22.95 11.07
C HIS A 30 -8.78 23.27 11.63
N THR A 31 -8.35 22.54 12.67
CA THR A 31 -6.95 22.55 13.08
C THR A 31 -6.17 21.84 11.99
N SER A 32 -5.69 22.60 11.02
CA SER A 32 -4.83 22.11 9.96
C SER A 32 -3.63 21.41 10.59
N TYR A 33 -3.51 20.09 10.40
CA TYR A 33 -2.39 19.29 10.90
C TYR A 33 -1.15 19.47 10.00
N SER A 34 -0.87 20.73 9.66
CA SER A 34 0.20 21.17 8.76
C SER A 34 1.44 21.58 9.56
N GLY A 35 1.97 20.65 10.37
CA GLY A 35 3.07 20.99 11.30
C GLY A 35 3.91 19.85 11.88
N LEU A 36 3.61 18.57 11.64
CA LEU A 36 4.34 17.45 12.25
C LEU A 36 4.89 16.41 11.27
N PHE A 37 4.62 16.53 9.97
CA PHE A 37 5.10 15.58 8.95
C PHE A 37 6.49 15.89 8.36
N ASN A 38 7.24 16.85 8.92
CA ASN A 38 8.59 17.18 8.46
C ASN A 38 9.70 16.59 9.34
N LYS A 39 9.50 15.36 9.81
CA LYS A 39 10.64 14.51 10.22
C LYS A 39 11.14 13.86 8.92
N ALA A 40 12.33 14.25 8.49
CA ALA A 40 12.87 13.84 7.19
C ALA A 40 13.19 12.33 7.16
N PHE A 41 12.18 11.53 6.82
CA PHE A 41 12.38 10.15 6.39
C PHE A 41 12.99 10.19 4.98
N PRO A 42 14.02 9.37 4.69
CA PRO A 42 14.60 9.32 3.36
C PRO A 42 13.52 9.01 2.31
N MET A 43 13.53 9.76 1.22
CA MET A 43 12.63 9.54 0.10
C MET A 43 12.96 8.17 -0.53
N ILE A 44 12.06 7.20 -0.40
CA ILE A 44 12.12 5.96 -1.18
C ILE A 44 12.10 6.34 -2.66
N HIS A 45 13.02 5.77 -3.43
CA HIS A 45 13.03 5.96 -4.88
C HIS A 45 12.10 4.93 -5.50
N LEU A 46 11.01 5.42 -6.10
CA LEU A 46 10.05 4.61 -6.84
C LEU A 46 10.29 4.84 -8.34
N ALA A 47 10.60 3.78 -9.06
CA ALA A 47 10.68 3.79 -10.52
C ALA A 47 9.52 2.96 -11.09
N GLN A 48 9.02 3.32 -12.27
CA GLN A 48 7.86 2.68 -12.89
C GLN A 48 8.32 1.71 -13.99
N LEU A 49 7.92 0.43 -13.89
CA LEU A 49 8.22 -0.60 -14.90
C LEU A 49 7.13 -0.67 -15.97
N GLU A 50 5.87 -0.58 -15.57
CA GLU A 50 4.71 -0.54 -16.46
C GLU A 50 3.55 0.21 -15.79
N ASN A 51 2.36 0.24 -16.40
CA ASN A 51 1.19 0.80 -15.74
C ASN A 51 0.88 0.03 -14.44
N ALA A 52 0.63 0.75 -13.35
CA ALA A 52 0.35 0.18 -12.01
C ALA A 52 1.42 -0.78 -11.43
N VAL A 53 2.66 -0.83 -11.96
CA VAL A 53 3.76 -1.59 -11.37
C VAL A 53 5.00 -0.75 -11.17
N LEU A 54 5.40 -0.63 -9.90
CA LEU A 54 6.55 0.12 -9.43
C LEU A 54 7.63 -0.82 -8.91
N VAL A 55 8.87 -0.34 -8.92
CA VAL A 55 10.03 -1.01 -8.34
C VAL A 55 10.84 -0.06 -7.45
N SER A 56 11.40 -0.59 -6.37
CA SER A 56 12.24 0.16 -5.43
C SER A 56 13.42 -0.64 -4.87
N SER A 57 14.37 0.09 -4.28
CA SER A 57 15.31 -0.42 -3.29
C SER A 57 14.59 -0.85 -2.01
N GLN A 58 15.35 -1.24 -0.98
CA GLN A 58 14.80 -1.61 0.33
C GLN A 58 13.84 -0.53 0.87
N ILE A 59 12.64 -0.95 1.26
CA ILE A 59 11.65 -0.15 2.00
C ILE A 59 11.69 -0.46 3.49
N ARG A 60 11.04 0.36 4.33
CA ARG A 60 10.86 0.13 5.77
C ARG A 60 9.37 0.02 6.12
N ALA A 61 9.05 -0.49 7.31
CA ALA A 61 7.67 -0.57 7.79
C ALA A 61 7.00 0.82 7.81
N GLU A 62 7.77 1.84 8.18
CA GLU A 62 7.37 3.25 8.19
C GLU A 62 6.90 3.78 6.81
N ASP A 63 7.33 3.18 5.70
CA ASP A 63 6.96 3.61 4.34
C ASP A 63 5.58 3.11 3.90
N LEU A 64 5.11 1.99 4.47
CA LEU A 64 3.92 1.28 4.00
C LEU A 64 2.65 2.14 4.10
N ALA A 65 2.49 2.90 5.19
CA ALA A 65 1.38 3.84 5.39
C ALA A 65 1.38 5.00 4.38
N ARG A 66 2.53 5.35 3.80
CA ARG A 66 2.65 6.33 2.71
C ARG A 66 2.32 5.68 1.37
N LEU A 67 2.88 4.50 1.10
CA LEU A 67 2.66 3.75 -0.15
C LEU A 67 1.17 3.46 -0.38
N MET A 68 0.45 3.03 0.65
CA MET A 68 -1.00 2.82 0.61
C MET A 68 -1.76 4.10 0.20
N LYS A 69 -1.40 5.25 0.79
CA LYS A 69 -1.99 6.57 0.42
C LYS A 69 -1.64 7.03 -1.00
N GLN A 70 -0.62 6.44 -1.62
CA GLN A 70 -0.25 6.69 -3.02
C GLN A 70 -0.93 5.69 -4.00
N GLY A 71 -1.85 4.85 -3.52
CA GLY A 71 -2.58 3.89 -4.36
C GLY A 71 -1.87 2.54 -4.55
N VAL A 72 -0.79 2.27 -3.78
CA VAL A 72 -0.25 0.90 -3.69
C VAL A 72 -1.26 0.05 -2.92
N ALA A 73 -1.53 -1.14 -3.44
CA ALA A 73 -2.39 -2.17 -2.81
C ALA A 73 -1.62 -3.46 -2.51
N LEU A 74 -0.54 -3.71 -3.27
CA LEU A 74 0.27 -4.92 -3.20
C LEU A 74 1.75 -4.57 -3.07
N VAL A 75 2.47 -5.28 -2.19
CA VAL A 75 3.92 -5.21 -2.05
C VAL A 75 4.51 -6.62 -2.23
N ILE A 76 5.55 -6.76 -3.08
CA ILE A 76 6.25 -8.04 -3.30
C ILE A 76 7.74 -7.89 -2.94
N SER A 77 8.17 -8.59 -1.89
CA SER A 77 9.58 -8.69 -1.51
C SER A 77 10.27 -9.83 -2.26
N HIS A 78 11.29 -9.48 -3.04
CA HIS A 78 12.23 -10.42 -3.65
C HIS A 78 13.56 -10.50 -2.88
N ARG A 79 13.63 -9.91 -1.68
CA ARG A 79 14.79 -10.01 -0.79
C ARG A 79 14.61 -11.23 0.13
N PRO A 80 15.48 -12.25 0.08
CA PRO A 80 15.61 -13.22 1.17
C PRO A 80 15.88 -12.49 2.48
N ASP A 81 15.45 -13.07 3.59
CA ASP A 81 15.85 -12.58 4.91
C ASP A 81 17.34 -12.84 5.18
N ASP A 82 17.87 -12.10 6.16
CA ASP A 82 19.25 -12.18 6.65
C ASP A 82 20.35 -11.92 5.59
N GLU A 83 20.12 -11.07 4.58
CA GLU A 83 21.21 -10.63 3.69
C GLU A 83 22.13 -9.58 4.32
N GLU A 84 21.68 -8.86 5.35
CA GLU A 84 22.36 -7.69 5.91
C GLU A 84 21.93 -7.41 7.35
N LEU A 85 22.87 -6.96 8.20
CA LEU A 85 22.57 -6.59 9.58
C LEU A 85 21.60 -5.40 9.63
N GLY A 86 20.48 -5.57 10.35
CA GLY A 86 19.44 -4.53 10.44
C GLY A 86 18.48 -4.47 9.25
N GLN A 87 18.52 -5.46 8.35
CA GLN A 87 17.44 -5.72 7.40
C GLN A 87 16.13 -5.98 8.16
N PRO A 88 15.01 -5.30 7.84
CA PRO A 88 13.68 -5.71 8.31
C PRO A 88 13.32 -7.09 7.73
N THR A 89 12.78 -7.98 8.56
CA THR A 89 12.37 -9.31 8.06
C THR A 89 11.14 -9.19 7.17
N ALA A 90 10.93 -10.15 6.28
CA ALA A 90 9.71 -10.25 5.50
C ALA A 90 8.47 -10.38 6.40
N GLN A 91 8.59 -11.06 7.55
CA GLN A 91 7.51 -11.20 8.53
C GLN A 91 7.12 -9.85 9.17
N ASP A 92 8.10 -9.01 9.54
CA ASP A 92 7.84 -7.69 10.13
C ASP A 92 7.18 -6.75 9.11
N LEU A 93 7.64 -6.79 7.86
CA LEU A 93 7.06 -5.98 6.77
C LEU A 93 5.66 -6.47 6.37
N ASP A 94 5.41 -7.78 6.41
CA ASP A 94 4.08 -8.38 6.17
C ASP A 94 3.08 -7.97 7.26
N ALA A 95 3.47 -8.04 8.53
CA ALA A 95 2.65 -7.55 9.65
C ALA A 95 2.31 -6.06 9.50
N ALA A 96 3.34 -5.22 9.28
CA ALA A 96 3.15 -3.78 9.10
C ALA A 96 2.36 -3.42 7.82
N ALA A 97 2.39 -4.26 6.78
CA ALA A 97 1.59 -4.08 5.57
C ALA A 97 0.11 -4.36 5.86
N ARG A 98 -0.21 -5.46 6.55
CA ARG A 98 -1.58 -5.79 6.96
C ARG A 98 -2.19 -4.71 7.85
N ASP A 99 -1.43 -4.16 8.80
CA ASP A 99 -1.87 -3.07 9.70
C ASP A 99 -2.33 -1.80 8.95
N VAL A 100 -1.82 -1.57 7.73
CA VAL A 100 -2.23 -0.44 6.87
C VAL A 100 -3.16 -0.85 5.72
N GLY A 101 -3.58 -2.11 5.65
CA GLY A 101 -4.47 -2.62 4.60
C GLY A 101 -3.80 -2.95 3.26
N LEU A 102 -2.47 -3.15 3.25
CA LEU A 102 -1.73 -3.63 2.08
C LEU A 102 -1.67 -5.17 2.06
N THR A 103 -1.71 -5.74 0.86
CA THR A 103 -1.30 -7.14 0.64
C THR A 103 0.22 -7.21 0.53
N PHE A 104 0.85 -8.17 1.20
CA PHE A 104 2.30 -8.41 1.11
C PHE A 104 2.58 -9.86 0.68
N ILE A 105 3.56 -10.04 -0.20
CA ILE A 105 4.00 -11.34 -0.71
C ILE A 105 5.53 -11.42 -0.61
N HIS A 106 6.04 -12.55 -0.10
CA HIS A 106 7.47 -12.85 -0.06
C HIS A 106 7.81 -13.91 -1.11
N ALA A 107 8.59 -13.53 -2.11
CA ALA A 107 9.07 -14.38 -3.19
C ALA A 107 10.60 -14.25 -3.30
N PRO A 108 11.37 -14.76 -2.31
CA PRO A 108 12.78 -14.44 -2.14
C PRO A 108 13.67 -14.97 -3.28
N VAL A 109 14.47 -14.09 -3.90
CA VAL A 109 15.33 -14.44 -5.03
C VAL A 109 16.81 -14.41 -4.63
N ARG A 110 17.52 -15.53 -4.80
CA ARG A 110 18.98 -15.63 -4.64
C ARG A 110 19.68 -15.72 -6.01
N GLY A 111 20.11 -14.57 -6.53
CA GLY A 111 20.70 -14.46 -7.87
C GLY A 111 19.66 -14.11 -8.93
N LEU A 112 19.48 -14.98 -9.92
CA LEU A 112 18.39 -14.88 -10.89
C LEU A 112 17.07 -15.40 -10.29
N PRO A 113 15.90 -14.86 -10.69
CA PRO A 113 14.59 -15.43 -10.35
C PRO A 113 14.47 -16.88 -10.83
N ASP A 114 13.96 -17.76 -9.98
CA ASP A 114 13.64 -19.14 -10.32
C ASP A 114 12.15 -19.30 -10.70
N GLU A 115 11.76 -20.52 -11.08
CA GLU A 115 10.38 -20.87 -11.43
C GLU A 115 9.36 -20.41 -10.38
N ALA A 116 9.66 -20.64 -9.10
CA ALA A 116 8.75 -20.35 -8.00
C ALA A 116 8.57 -18.84 -7.80
N ALA A 117 9.67 -18.07 -7.80
CA ALA A 117 9.61 -16.62 -7.70
C ALA A 117 8.90 -15.98 -8.91
N ILE A 118 9.17 -16.47 -10.12
CA ILE A 118 8.54 -15.95 -11.35
C ILE A 118 7.03 -16.25 -11.34
N ALA A 119 6.62 -17.47 -10.99
CA ALA A 119 5.21 -17.84 -10.90
C ALA A 119 4.48 -17.04 -9.81
N ALA A 120 5.09 -16.87 -8.63
CA ALA A 120 4.52 -16.06 -7.56
C ALA A 120 4.38 -14.58 -7.98
N THR A 121 5.37 -14.02 -8.69
CA THR A 121 5.30 -12.64 -9.22
C THR A 121 4.18 -12.49 -10.25
N ALA A 122 4.05 -13.44 -11.19
CA ALA A 122 3.00 -13.44 -12.20
C ALA A 122 1.61 -13.48 -11.57
N GLN A 123 1.36 -14.46 -10.67
CA GLN A 123 0.08 -14.63 -9.97
C GLN A 123 -0.28 -13.42 -9.11
N ALA A 124 0.71 -12.81 -8.44
CA ALA A 124 0.51 -11.62 -7.64
C ALA A 124 0.10 -10.40 -8.49
N LEU A 125 0.76 -10.20 -9.64
CA LEU A 125 0.45 -9.10 -10.57
C LEU A 125 -0.90 -9.31 -11.29
N GLU A 126 -1.26 -10.55 -11.62
CA GLU A 126 -2.59 -10.89 -12.14
C GLU A 126 -3.68 -10.64 -11.10
N GLY A 127 -3.47 -11.08 -9.85
CA GLY A 127 -4.42 -10.94 -8.75
C GLY A 127 -4.65 -9.49 -8.28
N ALA A 128 -3.67 -8.59 -8.45
CA ALA A 128 -3.84 -7.17 -8.17
C ALA A 128 -4.76 -6.45 -9.19
N GLY A 129 -4.89 -7.00 -10.40
CA GLY A 129 -5.71 -6.43 -11.47
C GLY A 129 -5.29 -5.00 -11.87
N SER A 130 -6.27 -4.19 -12.28
CA SER A 130 -6.06 -2.81 -12.71
C SER A 130 -6.36 -1.75 -11.65
N GLU A 131 -6.86 -2.12 -10.48
CA GLU A 131 -7.36 -1.18 -9.46
C GLU A 131 -6.32 -0.83 -8.37
N GLY A 132 -5.29 -1.65 -8.20
CA GLY A 132 -4.24 -1.45 -7.20
C GLY A 132 -2.85 -1.40 -7.81
N THR A 133 -2.02 -0.43 -7.40
CA THR A 133 -0.60 -0.41 -7.80
C THR A 133 0.18 -1.48 -7.02
N ALA A 134 1.03 -2.23 -7.72
CA ALA A 134 1.97 -3.17 -7.13
C ALA A 134 3.35 -2.51 -6.95
N LEU A 135 3.98 -2.69 -5.80
CA LEU A 135 5.37 -2.31 -5.55
C LEU A 135 6.23 -3.56 -5.36
N LEU A 136 7.22 -3.75 -6.22
CA LEU A 136 8.18 -4.84 -6.09
C LEU A 136 9.49 -4.27 -5.52
N PHE A 137 10.08 -4.91 -4.52
CA PHE A 137 11.38 -4.46 -4.00
C PHE A 137 12.32 -5.61 -3.67
N CYS A 138 13.62 -5.29 -3.62
CA CYS A 138 14.65 -6.11 -3.01
C CYS A 138 15.69 -5.18 -2.37
N ARG A 139 16.96 -5.58 -2.19
CA ARG A 139 18.00 -4.64 -1.70
C ARG A 139 18.11 -3.37 -2.57
N SER A 140 18.15 -3.54 -3.89
CA SER A 140 18.44 -2.47 -4.86
C SER A 140 17.49 -2.43 -6.07
N GLY A 141 16.31 -3.07 -5.99
CA GLY A 141 15.34 -3.18 -7.11
C GLY A 141 15.70 -4.18 -8.22
N MET A 142 16.98 -4.47 -8.46
CA MET A 142 17.43 -5.28 -9.62
C MET A 142 16.76 -6.67 -9.76
N ARG A 143 16.64 -7.43 -8.66
CA ARG A 143 15.97 -8.75 -8.68
C ARG A 143 14.48 -8.65 -8.95
N SER A 144 13.85 -7.57 -8.49
CA SER A 144 12.42 -7.29 -8.71
C SER A 144 12.15 -6.93 -10.17
N ALA A 145 12.98 -6.09 -10.79
CA ALA A 145 12.90 -5.80 -12.22
C ALA A 145 13.13 -7.06 -13.07
N ALA A 146 14.06 -7.93 -12.67
CA ALA A 146 14.27 -9.21 -13.35
C ALA A 146 13.07 -10.17 -13.19
N ALA A 147 12.53 -10.33 -11.97
CA ALA A 147 11.38 -11.20 -11.70
C ALA A 147 10.12 -10.74 -12.43
N TRP A 148 9.85 -9.43 -12.43
CA TRP A 148 8.82 -8.80 -13.24
C TRP A 148 8.97 -9.11 -14.74
N ALA A 149 10.15 -8.85 -15.31
CA ALA A 149 10.37 -9.06 -16.73
C ALA A 149 10.25 -10.54 -17.12
N MET A 150 10.80 -11.46 -16.32
CA MET A 150 10.67 -12.90 -16.57
C MET A 150 9.22 -13.40 -16.42
N ALA A 151 8.43 -12.82 -15.51
CA ALA A 151 7.00 -13.10 -15.38
C ALA A 151 6.21 -12.64 -16.62
N ARG A 152 6.46 -11.40 -17.08
CA ARG A 152 5.82 -10.85 -18.29
C ARG A 152 6.26 -11.56 -19.58
N ALA A 153 7.52 -11.96 -19.70
CA ALA A 153 8.02 -12.73 -20.84
C ALA A 153 7.28 -14.07 -21.01
N ARG A 154 6.97 -14.77 -19.90
CA ARG A 154 6.16 -16.00 -19.90
C ARG A 154 4.70 -15.78 -20.27
N GLN A 155 4.17 -14.59 -20.02
CA GLN A 155 2.85 -14.15 -20.49
C GLN A 155 2.88 -13.71 -21.98
N GLY A 156 4.02 -13.85 -22.67
CA GLY A 156 4.17 -13.54 -24.09
C GLY A 156 4.51 -12.09 -24.41
N VAL A 157 4.88 -11.28 -23.41
CA VAL A 157 5.32 -9.89 -23.65
C VAL A 157 6.73 -9.88 -24.27
N ASP A 158 6.92 -9.10 -25.33
CA ASP A 158 8.18 -9.04 -26.08
C ASP A 158 9.39 -8.64 -25.22
N ALA A 159 10.47 -9.42 -25.33
CA ALA A 159 11.68 -9.26 -24.55
C ALA A 159 12.40 -7.91 -24.78
N ALA A 160 12.31 -7.30 -25.98
CA ALA A 160 12.92 -5.99 -26.23
C ALA A 160 12.11 -4.87 -25.54
N SER A 161 10.78 -4.95 -25.55
CA SER A 161 9.89 -4.02 -24.83
C SER A 161 10.15 -4.05 -23.31
N LEU A 162 10.31 -5.23 -22.72
CA LEU A 162 10.61 -5.41 -21.29
C LEU A 162 11.98 -4.83 -20.91
N ARG A 163 12.99 -5.01 -21.76
CA ARG A 163 14.33 -4.41 -21.58
C ARG A 163 14.26 -2.89 -21.67
N ALA A 164 13.52 -2.33 -22.61
CA ALA A 164 13.36 -0.88 -22.76
C ALA A 164 12.63 -0.25 -21.55
N ALA A 165 11.57 -0.88 -21.08
CA ALA A 165 10.82 -0.47 -19.89
C ALA A 165 11.68 -0.51 -18.62
N ALA A 166 12.41 -1.60 -18.38
CA ALA A 166 13.33 -1.70 -17.25
C ALA A 166 14.48 -0.68 -17.33
N ALA A 167 15.03 -0.43 -18.53
CA ALA A 167 16.07 0.58 -18.73
C ALA A 167 15.56 2.00 -18.44
N ALA A 168 14.31 2.32 -18.84
CA ALA A 168 13.66 3.59 -18.48
C ALA A 168 13.46 3.74 -16.96
N ALA A 169 13.25 2.63 -16.25
CA ALA A 169 13.22 2.57 -14.79
C ALA A 169 14.61 2.55 -14.12
N GLY A 170 15.71 2.57 -14.88
CA GLY A 170 17.09 2.58 -14.37
C GLY A 170 17.74 1.20 -14.17
N TYR A 171 17.17 0.13 -14.72
CA TYR A 171 17.65 -1.26 -14.56
C TYR A 171 18.12 -1.87 -15.88
N ASP A 172 19.40 -2.22 -15.96
CA ASP A 172 19.93 -2.98 -17.11
C ASP A 172 19.58 -4.47 -16.97
N LEU A 173 18.68 -4.94 -17.83
CA LEU A 173 18.32 -6.36 -17.95
C LEU A 173 19.11 -7.12 -19.03
N SER A 174 20.13 -6.52 -19.68
CA SER A 174 20.89 -7.11 -20.80
C SER A 174 21.36 -8.56 -20.59
N ARG A 175 21.62 -8.96 -19.34
CA ARG A 175 22.08 -10.30 -18.94
C ARG A 175 21.00 -11.23 -18.38
N VAL A 176 19.74 -10.78 -18.30
CA VAL A 176 18.60 -11.60 -17.88
C VAL A 176 18.05 -12.37 -19.08
N PRO A 177 17.83 -13.70 -18.96
CA PRO A 177 17.16 -14.48 -20.00
C PRO A 177 15.67 -14.15 -20.01
N LEU A 178 15.23 -13.46 -21.06
CA LEU A 178 13.85 -13.12 -21.39
C LEU A 178 13.54 -13.71 -22.77
#